data_AF-A0A941MGP9-F1
#
_entry.id   AF-A0A941MGP9-F1
#
_cell.length_a   1.000
_cell.length_b   1.000
_cell.length_c   1.000
_cell.angle_alpha   90.00
_cell.angle_beta   90.00
_cell.angle_gamma   90.00
#
_symmetry.space_group_name_H-M   'P 1'
#
loop_
_entity.id
_entity.type
_entity.pdbx_description
1 polymer ?
#
loop_
_entity_poly.entity_id
_entity_poly.type
_entity_poly.pdbx_seq_one_letter_code
_entity_poly.pdbx_strand_id
1 'polypeptide(L)'
;MQKMNSDPRIAGKFSGDRLWSLTAIAVLWLLYAFVFYEIKDYAGSSEVISVLLISGALVILFNTAAIFAMLFHLSEERDEIYGLDLHYLDLKKK
;
A
#
# COMPACT_ATOMS: atom_id res chain seq x y z
N MET A 1 6.63 4.07 29.88
CA MET A 1 6.48 4.86 28.65
C MET A 1 5.21 5.70 28.78
N GLN A 2 5.36 7.02 28.91
CA GLN A 2 4.21 7.94 28.96
C GLN A 2 3.42 7.78 27.66
N LYS A 3 2.15 7.38 27.76
CA LYS A 3 1.19 7.59 26.67
C LYS A 3 0.94 9.10 26.60
N MET A 4 1.81 9.79 25.86
CA MET A 4 1.55 11.15 25.41
C MET A 4 0.23 11.08 24.64
N ASN A 5 -0.75 11.91 24.98
CA ASN A 5 -2.03 11.94 24.27
C ASN A 5 -1.74 12.19 22.79
N SER A 6 -1.84 11.13 21.97
CA SER A 6 -1.57 11.20 20.53
C SER A 6 -2.55 12.19 19.90
N ASP A 7 -2.04 13.20 19.18
CA ASP A 7 -2.87 14.21 18.53
C ASP A 7 -3.86 13.52 17.57
N PRO A 8 -5.19 13.75 17.68
CA PRO A 8 -6.17 13.09 16.83
C PRO A 8 -5.97 13.35 15.32
N ARG A 9 -5.28 14.42 14.94
CA ARG A 9 -4.90 14.72 13.55
C ARG A 9 -3.95 13.65 12.96
N ILE A 10 -3.10 13.03 13.79
CA ILE A 10 -2.17 11.96 13.40
C ILE A 10 -2.95 10.74 12.92
N ALA A 11 -3.98 10.33 13.68
CA ALA A 11 -4.84 9.21 13.31
C ALA A 11 -5.58 9.48 11.98
N GLY A 12 -6.01 10.73 11.76
CA GLY A 12 -6.60 11.16 10.49
C GLY A 12 -5.64 10.99 9.30
N LYS A 13 -4.41 11.51 9.41
CA LYS A 13 -3.38 11.36 8.36
C LYS A 13 -3.06 9.89 8.08
N PHE A 14 -2.78 9.11 9.12
CA PHE A 14 -2.47 7.69 8.98
C PHE A 14 -3.62 6.90 8.32
N SER A 15 -4.87 7.21 8.65
CA SER A 15 -6.03 6.55 8.05
C SER A 15 -6.16 6.82 6.54
N GLY A 16 -5.83 8.04 6.11
CA GLY A 16 -5.80 8.42 4.70
C GLY A 16 -4.73 7.66 3.92
N ASP A 17 -3.50 7.63 4.44
CA ASP A 17 -2.38 6.94 3.78
C ASP A 17 -2.62 5.43 3.69
N ARG A 18 -3.21 4.85 4.75
CA ARG A 18 -3.66 3.46 4.73
C ARG A 18 -4.71 3.21 3.65
N LEU A 19 -5.72 4.08 3.52
CA LEU A 19 -6.76 3.94 2.50
C LEU A 19 -6.18 4.00 1.08
N TRP A 20 -5.29 4.95 0.81
CA TRP A 20 -4.65 5.09 -0.49
C TRP A 20 -3.76 3.89 -0.82
N SER A 21 -3.01 3.38 0.16
CA SER A 21 -2.17 2.20 -0.02
C SER A 21 -2.99 0.94 -0.34
N LEU A 22 -4.10 0.73 0.36
CA LEU A 22 -5.01 -0.39 0.09
C LEU A 22 -5.70 -0.24 -1.27
N THR A 23 -6.07 0.99 -1.64
CA THR A 23 -6.65 1.29 -2.96
C THR A 23 -5.65 0.99 -4.07
N ALA A 24 -4.37 1.34 -3.90
CA ALA A 24 -3.32 1.05 -4.87
C ALA A 24 -3.13 -0.47 -5.07
N ILE A 25 -3.13 -1.27 -3.99
CA ILE A 25 -3.12 -2.73 -4.08
C ILE A 25 -4.33 -3.22 -4.88
N ALA A 26 -5.55 -2.76 -4.54
CA ALA A 26 -6.76 -3.20 -5.23
C ALA A 26 -6.72 -2.89 -6.74
N VAL A 27 -6.27 -1.68 -7.12
CA VAL A 27 -6.09 -1.29 -8.52
C VAL A 27 -5.05 -2.17 -9.22
N LEU A 28 -3.92 -2.45 -8.56
CA LEU A 28 -2.88 -3.33 -9.11
C LEU A 28 -3.42 -4.74 -9.40
N TRP A 29 -4.15 -5.32 -8.45
CA TRP A 29 -4.79 -6.63 -8.63
C TRP A 29 -5.76 -6.64 -9.82
N LEU A 30 -6.61 -5.61 -9.92
CA LEU A 30 -7.55 -5.48 -11.03
C LEU A 30 -6.85 -5.35 -12.38
N LEU A 31 -5.78 -4.55 -12.46
CA LEU A 31 -5.01 -4.38 -13.69
C LEU A 31 -4.32 -5.67 -14.13
N TYR A 32 -3.69 -6.40 -13.20
CA TYR A 32 -3.07 -7.69 -13.50
C TYR A 32 -4.10 -8.73 -13.96
N ALA A 33 -5.24 -8.81 -13.27
CA ALA A 33 -6.32 -9.72 -13.64
C ALA A 33 -6.90 -9.37 -15.02
N PHE A 34 -7.11 -8.08 -15.28
CA PHE A 34 -7.60 -7.59 -16.57
C PHE A 34 -6.62 -7.92 -17.71
N VAL A 35 -5.34 -7.58 -17.55
CA VAL A 35 -4.32 -7.87 -18.56
C VAL A 35 -4.22 -9.37 -18.81
N PHE A 36 -4.19 -10.20 -17.76
CA PHE A 36 -4.17 -11.66 -17.91
C PHE A 36 -5.41 -12.17 -18.66
N TYR A 37 -6.59 -11.66 -18.32
CA TYR A 37 -7.84 -12.03 -18.99
C TYR A 37 -7.82 -11.71 -20.48
N GLU A 38 -7.31 -10.54 -20.86
CA GLU A 38 -7.21 -10.12 -22.27
C GLU A 38 -6.18 -10.95 -23.05
N ILE A 39 -5.02 -11.27 -22.46
CA ILE A 39 -3.94 -11.94 -23.20
C ILE A 39 -4.05 -13.46 -23.23
N LYS A 40 -4.81 -14.09 -22.32
CA LYS A 40 -4.80 -15.56 -22.14
C LYS A 40 -5.13 -16.32 -23.44
N ASP A 41 -6.01 -15.79 -24.28
CA ASP A 41 -6.45 -16.46 -25.52
C ASP A 41 -5.43 -16.29 -26.67
N TYR A 42 -4.44 -15.40 -26.50
CA TYR A 42 -3.34 -15.16 -27.44
C TYR A 42 -2.04 -15.86 -27.04
N ALA A 43 -1.97 -16.46 -25.85
CA ALA A 43 -0.74 -17.01 -25.26
C ALA A 43 -0.22 -18.30 -25.94
N GLY A 44 -0.95 -18.84 -26.92
CA GLY A 44 -0.49 -19.90 -27.83
C GLY A 44 -0.46 -21.31 -27.24
N SER A 45 0.01 -21.49 -25.99
CA SER A 45 0.07 -22.79 -25.32
C SER A 45 -0.31 -22.74 -23.83
N SER A 46 -0.72 -23.88 -23.28
CA SER A 46 -1.13 -23.99 -21.87
C SER A 46 0.03 -23.79 -20.89
N GLU A 47 1.26 -24.12 -21.31
CA GLU A 47 2.47 -23.92 -20.52
C GLU A 47 2.76 -22.43 -20.35
N VAL A 48 2.63 -21.63 -21.43
CA VAL A 48 2.82 -20.19 -21.39
C VAL A 48 1.79 -19.53 -20.46
N ILE A 49 0.52 -19.94 -20.54
CA ILE A 49 -0.54 -19.46 -19.64
C ILE A 49 -0.19 -19.77 -18.18
N SER A 50 0.31 -20.98 -17.90
CA SER A 50 0.68 -21.38 -16.53
C SER A 50 1.84 -20.54 -15.98
N VAL A 51 2.87 -20.29 -16.81
CA VAL A 51 4.00 -19.44 -16.44
C VAL A 51 3.56 -18.00 -16.20
N LEU A 52 2.70 -17.45 -17.06
CA LEU A 52 2.15 -16.10 -16.90
C LEU A 52 1.33 -15.99 -15.61
N LEU A 53 0.48 -16.98 -15.32
CA LEU A 53 -0.34 -17.01 -14.12
C LEU A 53 0.52 -17.04 -12.85
N ILE A 54 1.50 -17.95 -12.78
CA ILE A 54 2.38 -18.09 -11.60
C ILE A 54 3.23 -16.84 -11.43
N SER A 55 3.84 -16.35 -12.50
CA SER A 55 4.72 -15.17 -12.43
C SER A 55 3.93 -13.92 -12.06
N GLY A 56 2.76 -13.70 -12.67
CA GLY A 56 1.85 -12.61 -12.31
C GLY A 56 1.38 -12.69 -10.86
N ALA A 57 1.01 -13.90 -10.40
CA ALA A 57 0.61 -14.15 -9.01
C ALA A 57 1.74 -13.82 -8.00
N LEU A 58 2.99 -14.16 -8.32
CA LEU A 58 4.13 -13.82 -7.48
C LEU A 58 4.36 -12.30 -7.40
N VAL A 59 4.23 -11.58 -8.52
CA VAL A 59 4.38 -10.12 -8.53
C VAL A 59 3.33 -9.46 -7.64
N ILE A 60 2.05 -9.81 -7.80
CA ILE A 60 0.98 -9.21 -6.97
C ILE A 60 1.13 -9.61 -5.50
N LEU A 61 1.57 -10.83 -5.21
CA LEU A 61 1.81 -11.31 -3.85
C LEU A 61 2.91 -10.50 -3.16
N PHE A 62 4.09 -10.40 -3.79
CA PHE A 62 5.22 -9.68 -3.19
C PHE A 62 4.96 -8.18 -3.09
N ASN A 63 4.30 -7.58 -4.08
CA ASN A 63 3.95 -6.17 -4.01
C ASN A 63 2.95 -5.89 -2.87
N THR A 64 1.95 -6.76 -2.70
CA THR A 64 1.02 -6.68 -1.58
C THR A 64 1.77 -6.79 -0.24
N ALA A 65 2.65 -7.78 -0.09
CA ALA A 65 3.44 -7.97 1.12
C ALA A 65 4.33 -6.76 1.45
N ALA A 66 4.98 -6.16 0.44
CA ALA A 66 5.81 -4.97 0.60
C ALA A 66 5.00 -3.77 1.11
N ILE A 67 3.82 -3.53 0.55
CA ILE A 67 2.94 -2.44 1.03
C ILE A 67 2.45 -2.70 2.45
N PHE A 68 2.09 -3.94 2.80
CA PHE A 68 1.74 -4.27 4.18
C PHE A 68 2.89 -4.07 5.16
N ALA A 69 4.12 -4.45 4.77
CA ALA A 69 5.31 -4.21 5.58
C ALA A 69 5.57 -2.70 5.77
N MET A 70 5.40 -1.90 4.72
CA MET A 70 5.50 -0.44 4.80
C MET A 70 4.44 0.15 5.74
N LEU A 71 3.18 -0.28 5.64
CA LEU A 71 2.10 0.18 6.51
C LEU A 71 2.31 -0.22 7.98
N PHE A 72 2.89 -1.39 8.22
CA PHE A 72 3.22 -1.85 9.56
C PHE A 72 4.26 -0.94 10.22
N HIS A 73 5.39 -0.69 9.55
CA HIS A 73 6.42 0.23 10.06
C HIS A 73 5.88 1.65 10.22
N LEU A 74 5.11 2.14 9.23
CA LEU A 74 4.46 3.44 9.34
C LEU A 74 3.53 3.51 10.56
N SER A 75 2.84 2.43 10.91
CA SER A 75 1.97 2.40 12.08
C SER A 75 2.70 2.51 13.41
N GLU A 76 3.93 1.99 13.47
CA GLU A 76 4.83 2.07 14.64
C GLU A 76 5.46 3.46 14.77
N GLU A 77 5.84 4.07 13.63
CA GLU A 77 6.57 5.35 13.58
C GLU A 77 5.65 6.58 13.39
N ARG A 78 4.34 6.39 13.20
CA ARG A 78 3.39 7.47 12.85
C ARG A 78 3.40 8.65 13.80
N ASP A 79 3.57 8.41 15.10
CA ASP A 79 3.47 9.45 16.12
C ASP A 79 4.70 10.38 16.06
N GLU A 80 5.86 9.85 15.67
CA GLU A 80 7.09 10.62 15.44
C GLU A 80 7.01 11.38 14.11
N ILE A 81 6.72 10.68 13.02
CA ILE A 81 6.68 11.26 11.66
C ILE A 81 5.64 12.37 11.58
N TYR A 82 4.37 12.07 11.88
CA TYR A 82 3.32 13.07 11.75
C TYR A 82 3.31 14.07 12.89
N GLY A 83 3.84 13.71 14.07
CA GLY A 83 4.02 14.66 15.17
C GLY A 83 4.99 15.77 14.80
N LEU A 84 6.12 15.42 14.19
CA LEU A 84 7.09 16.38 13.67
C LEU A 84 6.50 17.27 12.57
N ASP A 85 5.76 16.69 11.63
CA ASP A 85 5.07 17.45 10.59
C ASP A 85 4.08 18.47 11.17
N LEU A 86 3.26 18.05 12.14
CA LEU A 86 2.28 18.92 12.78
C LEU A 86 2.96 20.04 13.57
N HIS A 87 4.07 19.75 14.26
CA HIS A 87 4.86 20.75 14.95
C HIS A 87 5.33 21.87 14.00
N TYR A 88 5.92 21.51 12.85
CA TYR A 88 6.35 22.50 11.87
C TYR A 88 5.19 23.22 11.16
N LEU A 89 4.06 22.54 10.95
CA LEU A 89 2.84 23.18 10.43
C LEU A 89 2.29 24.22 11.39
N ASP A 90 2.28 23.93 12.68
CA ASP A 90 1.79 24.85 13.71
C ASP A 90 2.77 26.04 13.89
N LEU A 91 4.09 25.82 13.76
CA LEU A 91 5.09 26.90 13.74
C LEU A 91 4.91 27.86 12.57
N LYS A 92 4.56 27.37 11.38
CA LYS A 92 4.33 28.23 10.19
C LYS A 92 3.08 29.09 10.26
N LYS A 93 2.12 28.74 11.12
CA LYS A 93 0.87 29.50 11.32
C LYS A 93 1.00 30.63 12.35
N LYS A 94 2.13 30.71 13.05
CA LYS A 94 2.43 31.71 14.08
C LYS A 94 3.23 32.85 13.47
#